data_AF-A0A2V2DHZ3-F1
#
_entry.id   AF-A0A2V2DHZ3-F1
#
_cell.length_a   1.000
_cell.length_b   1.000
_cell.length_c   1.000
_cell.angle_alpha   90.00
_cell.angle_beta   90.00
_cell.angle_gamma   90.00
#
_symmetry.space_group_name_H-M   'P 1'
#
loop_
_entity.id
_entity.type
_entity.pdbx_description
1 polymer ?
#
loop_
_entity_poly.entity_id
_entity_poly.type
_entity_poly.pdbx_seq_one_letter_code
_entity_poly.pdbx_strand_id
1 'polypeptide(L)'
;MATRYSFLHSEVLEKTGYVVSCLSRKRADLLFPLLDRDFIWMGHNDRPYLIGRDAFLAAFHLQPPLPSISLSEEEYHILTHKYSLWVVYGCHTETFHQADGSSLIRRVRNTYVWKQLRGELSLLHIHSSFPDIEDISPLNPFFDGKTTASFRQNFPSGGPASDDFPRILLRGTEGARYFLSPREIIFIRAQGTLSTVHTLSGDYQVRNTLSSLEKNLAGFWRVHRSWLVNRSWIRSIRRYRAILWDQEEVPIGKDRYLSLRSDLEALSLNDPSGKNS
;
A
#
# COMPACT_ATOMS: atom_id res chain seq x y z
N MET A 1 -3.94 -17.88 -42.17
CA MET A 1 -3.24 -17.40 -40.97
C MET A 1 -4.06 -16.28 -40.35
N ALA A 2 -4.85 -16.59 -39.32
CA ALA A 2 -5.60 -15.56 -38.60
C ALA A 2 -4.63 -14.85 -37.64
N THR A 3 -4.42 -13.56 -37.84
CA THR A 3 -3.61 -12.70 -36.98
C THR A 3 -4.18 -12.77 -35.56
N ARG A 4 -3.46 -13.41 -34.64
CA ARG A 4 -3.79 -13.39 -33.21
C ARG A 4 -3.50 -11.98 -32.71
N TYR A 5 -4.50 -11.11 -32.72
CA TYR A 5 -4.50 -9.90 -31.90
C TYR A 5 -4.64 -10.37 -30.44
N SER A 6 -3.52 -10.69 -29.80
CA SER A 6 -3.45 -11.00 -28.37
C SER A 6 -2.95 -9.76 -27.65
N PHE A 7 -3.69 -9.28 -26.65
CA PHE A 7 -3.15 -8.27 -25.75
C PHE A 7 -1.98 -8.85 -24.96
N LEU A 8 -1.02 -7.99 -24.65
CA LEU A 8 0.06 -8.26 -23.72
C LEU A 8 -0.44 -8.11 -22.28
N HIS A 9 0.23 -8.79 -21.35
CA HIS A 9 -0.09 -8.70 -19.93
C HIS A 9 -0.04 -7.24 -19.43
N SER A 10 0.95 -6.45 -19.88
CA SER A 10 1.08 -5.03 -19.52
C SER A 10 -0.11 -4.19 -19.98
N GLU A 11 -0.61 -4.41 -21.20
CA GLU A 11 -1.73 -3.64 -21.77
C GLU A 11 -3.03 -3.87 -21.00
N VAL A 12 -3.27 -5.10 -20.53
CA VAL A 12 -4.44 -5.44 -19.72
C VAL A 12 -4.35 -4.80 -18.32
N LEU A 13 -3.15 -4.78 -17.72
CA LEU A 13 -2.91 -4.14 -16.43
C LEU A 13 -3.02 -2.61 -16.52
N GLU A 14 -2.48 -1.99 -17.57
CA GLU A 14 -2.61 -0.55 -17.83
C GLU A 14 -4.09 -0.15 -18.01
N LYS A 15 -4.85 -0.93 -18.78
CA LYS A 15 -6.31 -0.73 -18.91
C LYS A 15 -7.03 -0.90 -17.57
N THR A 16 -6.57 -1.82 -16.72
CA THR A 16 -7.14 -2.02 -15.37
C THR A 16 -6.89 -0.80 -14.48
N GLY A 17 -5.65 -0.29 -14.42
CA GLY A 17 -5.35 0.95 -13.68
C GLY A 17 -6.13 2.15 -14.24
N TYR A 18 -6.31 2.22 -15.56
CA TYR A 18 -7.13 3.26 -16.17
C TYR A 18 -8.61 3.18 -15.74
N VAL A 19 -9.18 1.97 -15.63
CA VAL A 19 -10.53 1.77 -15.08
C VAL A 19 -10.63 2.26 -13.64
N VAL A 20 -9.64 1.94 -12.79
CA VAL A 20 -9.61 2.42 -11.40
C VAL A 20 -9.58 3.94 -11.33
N SER A 21 -8.73 4.57 -12.14
CA SER A 21 -8.66 6.02 -12.26
C SER A 21 -10.02 6.62 -12.65
N CYS A 22 -10.72 6.03 -13.62
CA CYS A 22 -12.02 6.50 -14.09
C CYS A 22 -13.11 6.36 -13.02
N LEU A 23 -13.15 5.22 -12.32
CA LEU A 23 -14.08 4.96 -11.22
C LEU A 23 -13.88 5.97 -10.09
N SER A 24 -12.63 6.16 -9.68
CA SER A 24 -12.22 7.03 -8.59
C SER A 24 -12.57 8.50 -8.85
N ARG A 25 -12.38 8.95 -10.10
CA ARG A 25 -12.60 10.35 -10.53
C ARG A 25 -13.96 10.59 -11.18
N LYS A 26 -14.88 9.62 -11.13
CA LYS A 26 -16.22 9.71 -11.71
C LYS A 26 -16.26 10.08 -13.20
N ARG A 27 -15.33 9.53 -13.98
CA ARG A 27 -15.23 9.75 -15.44
C ARG A 27 -16.05 8.72 -16.21
N ALA A 28 -17.38 8.86 -16.15
CA ALA A 28 -18.32 7.97 -16.82
C ALA A 28 -18.13 7.93 -18.35
N ASP A 29 -17.79 9.08 -18.93
CA ASP A 29 -17.48 9.27 -20.36
C ASP A 29 -16.31 8.40 -20.82
N LEU A 30 -15.27 8.28 -19.99
CA LEU A 30 -14.07 7.50 -20.28
C LEU A 30 -14.24 6.03 -19.93
N LEU A 31 -15.09 5.72 -18.94
CA LEU A 31 -15.36 4.37 -18.49
C LEU A 31 -16.29 3.62 -19.46
N PHE A 32 -17.32 4.29 -19.99
CA PHE A 32 -18.36 3.66 -20.82
C PHE A 32 -17.84 2.82 -22.00
N PRO A 33 -16.87 3.28 -22.81
CA PRO A 33 -16.35 2.50 -23.95
C PRO A 33 -15.64 1.21 -23.54
N LEU A 34 -15.21 1.12 -22.27
CA LEU A 34 -14.49 -0.05 -21.74
C LEU A 34 -15.44 -1.10 -21.20
N LEU A 35 -16.70 -0.76 -20.93
CA LEU A 35 -17.66 -1.67 -20.30
C LEU A 35 -18.35 -2.53 -21.37
N ASP A 36 -18.37 -3.84 -21.12
CA ASP A 36 -19.16 -4.77 -21.91
C ASP A 36 -20.66 -4.50 -21.76
N ARG A 37 -21.47 -4.85 -22.77
CA ARG A 37 -22.94 -4.68 -22.70
C ARG A 37 -23.52 -5.38 -21.46
N ASP A 38 -23.04 -6.59 -21.18
CA ASP A 38 -23.51 -7.44 -20.10
C ASP A 38 -22.66 -7.27 -18.82
N PHE A 39 -22.04 -6.09 -18.65
CA PHE A 39 -21.19 -5.78 -17.50
C PHE A 39 -21.89 -5.99 -16.16
N ILE A 40 -21.21 -6.64 -15.21
CA ILE A 40 -21.71 -6.86 -13.85
C ILE A 40 -20.82 -6.15 -12.83
N TRP A 41 -21.42 -5.31 -12.00
CA TRP A 41 -20.75 -4.69 -10.86
C TRP A 41 -21.26 -5.27 -9.53
N MET A 42 -20.32 -5.71 -8.69
CA MET A 42 -20.57 -6.09 -7.29
C MET A 42 -19.79 -5.13 -6.39
N GLY A 43 -20.52 -4.25 -5.71
CA GLY A 43 -19.95 -3.33 -4.73
C GLY A 43 -19.91 -3.92 -3.32
N HIS A 44 -19.32 -3.16 -2.41
CA HIS A 44 -19.17 -3.50 -1.00
C HIS A 44 -20.47 -3.45 -0.17
N ASN A 45 -21.40 -2.54 -0.51
CA ASN A 45 -22.63 -2.34 0.27
C ASN A 45 -23.71 -3.37 -0.12
N ASP A 46 -24.66 -3.62 0.81
CA ASP A 46 -25.77 -4.60 0.69
C ASP A 46 -26.59 -4.52 -0.60
N ARG A 47 -26.53 -3.40 -1.35
CA ARG A 47 -27.02 -3.23 -2.71
C ARG A 47 -26.14 -2.20 -3.44
N PRO A 48 -25.81 -2.33 -4.74
CA PRO A 48 -26.53 -3.15 -5.73
C PRO A 48 -25.60 -4.07 -6.51
N TYR A 49 -25.98 -5.34 -6.57
CA TYR A 49 -25.66 -6.18 -7.71
C TYR A 49 -26.24 -5.50 -8.96
N LEU A 50 -25.39 -4.87 -9.78
CA LEU A 50 -25.82 -4.15 -10.98
C LEU A 50 -25.53 -5.02 -12.20
N ILE A 51 -26.58 -5.32 -12.96
CA ILE A 51 -26.50 -6.12 -14.18
C ILE A 51 -26.70 -5.20 -15.37
N GLY A 52 -25.74 -5.23 -16.29
CA GLY A 52 -25.74 -4.43 -17.50
C GLY A 52 -25.07 -3.08 -17.30
N ARG A 53 -24.35 -2.65 -18.35
CA ARG A 53 -23.63 -1.38 -18.38
C ARG A 53 -24.52 -0.16 -18.11
N ASP A 54 -25.74 -0.16 -18.65
CA ASP A 54 -26.64 0.98 -18.56
C ASP A 54 -27.17 1.17 -17.12
N ALA A 55 -27.50 0.07 -16.44
CA ALA A 55 -27.90 0.09 -15.03
C ALA A 55 -26.74 0.56 -14.14
N PHE A 56 -25.52 0.10 -14.43
CA PHE A 56 -24.32 0.57 -13.73
C PHE A 56 -24.11 2.08 -13.90
N LEU A 57 -24.17 2.60 -15.12
CA LEU A 57 -23.97 4.03 -15.38
C LEU A 57 -25.05 4.90 -14.76
N ALA A 58 -26.32 4.48 -14.80
CA ALA A 58 -27.41 5.19 -14.17
C ALA A 58 -27.16 5.35 -12.66
N ALA A 59 -26.76 4.26 -11.99
CA ALA A 59 -26.39 4.30 -10.57
C ALA A 59 -25.13 5.17 -10.32
N PHE A 60 -24.12 5.08 -11.20
CA PHE A 60 -22.87 5.81 -11.08
C PHE A 60 -23.08 7.34 -11.17
N HIS A 61 -23.96 7.82 -12.05
CA HIS A 61 -24.29 9.23 -12.18
C HIS A 61 -25.06 9.80 -10.98
N LEU A 62 -25.81 8.96 -10.26
CA LEU A 62 -26.57 9.38 -9.07
C LEU A 62 -25.71 9.52 -7.82
N GLN A 63 -24.46 9.02 -7.83
CA GLN A 63 -23.59 9.11 -6.66
C GLN A 63 -23.12 10.56 -6.42
N PRO A 64 -23.14 11.05 -5.16
CA PRO A 64 -22.78 12.44 -4.84
C PRO A 64 -21.32 12.75 -5.19
N PRO A 65 -20.97 13.97 -5.63
CA PRO A 65 -19.59 14.32 -5.98
C PRO A 65 -18.64 13.96 -4.83
N LEU A 66 -17.53 13.33 -5.18
CA LEU A 66 -16.52 12.95 -4.19
C LEU A 66 -15.62 14.17 -3.90
N PRO A 67 -15.05 14.25 -2.68
CA PRO A 67 -13.96 15.18 -2.41
C PRO A 67 -12.78 14.94 -3.37
N SER A 68 -11.80 15.85 -3.37
CA SER A 68 -10.55 15.62 -4.10
C SER A 68 -9.97 14.27 -3.69
N ILE A 69 -9.67 13.42 -4.68
CA ILE A 69 -9.21 12.05 -4.46
C ILE A 69 -7.82 11.85 -5.05
N SER A 70 -6.94 11.22 -4.27
CA SER A 70 -5.66 10.71 -4.76
C SER A 70 -5.59 9.20 -4.61
N LEU A 71 -5.01 8.54 -5.62
CA LEU A 71 -4.76 7.11 -5.63
C LEU A 71 -3.29 6.83 -5.28
N SER A 72 -3.07 5.80 -4.47
CA SER A 72 -1.74 5.31 -4.11
C SER A 72 -1.75 3.80 -3.92
N GLU A 73 -0.56 3.20 -3.80
CA GLU A 73 -0.39 1.76 -3.50
C GLU A 73 -1.15 0.86 -4.47
N GLU A 74 -1.22 1.26 -5.74
CA GLU A 74 -1.87 0.50 -6.80
C GLU A 74 -1.07 -0.75 -7.13
N GLU A 75 -1.72 -1.90 -6.99
CA GLU A 75 -1.13 -3.21 -7.24
C GLU A 75 -2.13 -4.05 -8.04
N TYR A 76 -1.78 -4.44 -9.26
CA TYR A 76 -2.65 -5.24 -10.14
C TYR A 76 -1.88 -6.42 -10.71
N HIS A 77 -2.51 -7.59 -10.70
CA HIS A 77 -1.92 -8.86 -11.12
C HIS A 77 -2.91 -9.64 -11.98
N ILE A 78 -2.39 -10.31 -13.01
CA ILE A 78 -3.18 -11.26 -13.80
C ILE A 78 -3.19 -12.60 -13.07
N LEU A 79 -4.36 -13.05 -12.63
CA LEU A 79 -4.55 -14.39 -12.07
C LEU A 79 -4.44 -15.44 -13.16
N THR A 80 -5.16 -15.23 -14.28
CA THR A 80 -5.14 -16.14 -15.41
C THR A 80 -5.63 -15.47 -16.69
N HIS A 81 -5.18 -16.00 -17.82
CA HIS A 81 -5.72 -15.71 -19.13
C HIS A 81 -5.97 -17.04 -19.84
N LYS A 82 -7.24 -17.31 -20.17
CA LYS A 82 -7.63 -18.50 -20.95
C LYS A 82 -8.66 -18.08 -21.99
N TYR A 83 -8.43 -18.52 -23.23
CA TYR A 83 -9.29 -18.22 -24.38
C TYR A 83 -9.43 -16.70 -24.61
N SER A 84 -10.61 -16.16 -24.33
CA SER A 84 -10.95 -14.74 -24.46
C SER A 84 -11.09 -14.05 -23.10
N LEU A 85 -10.81 -14.72 -21.98
CA LEU A 85 -11.05 -14.18 -20.65
C LEU A 85 -9.76 -13.95 -19.90
N TRP A 86 -9.63 -12.73 -19.37
CA TRP A 86 -8.56 -12.34 -18.45
C TRP A 86 -9.16 -12.09 -17.08
N VAL A 87 -8.59 -12.71 -16.06
CA VAL A 87 -8.94 -12.44 -14.67
C VAL A 87 -7.79 -11.68 -14.05
N VAL A 88 -8.07 -10.46 -13.62
CA VAL A 88 -7.12 -9.56 -12.95
C VAL A 88 -7.61 -9.33 -11.54
N TYR A 89 -6.71 -9.27 -10.58
CA TYR A 89 -7.03 -8.87 -9.22
C TYR A 89 -6.04 -7.81 -8.77
N GLY A 90 -6.42 -7.05 -7.77
CA GLY A 90 -5.53 -6.01 -7.26
C GLY A 90 -6.13 -5.22 -6.14
N CYS A 91 -5.37 -4.25 -5.70
CA CYS A 91 -5.79 -3.33 -4.66
C CYS A 91 -5.16 -1.96 -4.85
N HIS A 92 -5.87 -0.95 -4.38
CA HIS A 92 -5.45 0.44 -4.44
C HIS A 92 -5.94 1.17 -3.19
N THR A 93 -5.26 2.26 -2.85
CA THR A 93 -5.59 3.09 -1.69
C THR A 93 -6.16 4.41 -2.20
N GLU A 94 -7.39 4.71 -1.78
CA GLU A 94 -8.11 5.94 -2.07
C GLU A 94 -7.97 6.90 -0.90
N THR A 95 -7.45 8.09 -1.14
CA THR A 95 -7.38 9.17 -0.14
C THR A 95 -8.30 10.30 -0.56
N PHE A 96 -9.32 10.56 0.24
CA PHE A 96 -10.29 11.64 0.07
C PHE A 96 -9.87 12.84 0.91
N HIS A 97 -9.51 13.94 0.24
CA HIS A 97 -9.10 15.20 0.87
C HIS A 97 -10.31 16.07 1.16
N GLN A 98 -10.50 16.40 2.44
CA GLN A 98 -11.60 17.23 2.91
C GLN A 98 -11.20 18.71 2.94
N ALA A 99 -12.19 19.60 2.92
CA ALA A 99 -11.97 21.04 2.92
C ALA A 99 -11.34 21.57 4.22
N ASP A 100 -11.49 20.83 5.33
CA ASP A 100 -10.91 21.14 6.64
C ASP A 100 -9.44 20.70 6.79
N GLY A 101 -8.85 20.14 5.73
CA GLY A 101 -7.47 19.63 5.72
C GLY A 101 -7.33 18.19 6.25
N SER A 102 -8.42 17.55 6.68
CA SER A 102 -8.42 16.14 7.04
C SER A 102 -8.47 15.24 5.80
N SER A 103 -8.09 13.98 5.95
CA SER A 103 -8.20 12.98 4.87
C SER A 103 -8.82 11.69 5.37
N LEU A 104 -9.77 11.17 4.58
CA LEU A 104 -10.29 9.82 4.78
C LEU A 104 -9.56 8.87 3.82
N ILE A 105 -9.12 7.72 4.32
CA ILE A 105 -8.34 6.76 3.54
C ILE A 105 -9.07 5.42 3.50
N ARG A 106 -9.10 4.79 2.33
CA ARG A 106 -9.75 3.49 2.11
C ARG A 106 -8.89 2.60 1.23
N ARG A 107 -8.63 1.37 1.69
CA ARG A 107 -8.00 0.32 0.88
C ARG A 107 -9.09 -0.48 0.16
N VAL A 108 -9.10 -0.42 -1.16
CA VAL A 108 -10.05 -1.14 -2.01
C VAL A 108 -9.35 -2.33 -2.64
N ARG A 109 -9.99 -3.51 -2.57
CA ARG A 109 -9.56 -4.74 -3.24
C ARG A 109 -10.55 -5.03 -4.36
N ASN A 110 -10.04 -5.35 -5.54
CA ASN A 110 -10.86 -5.56 -6.71
C ASN A 110 -10.48 -6.84 -7.44
N THR A 111 -11.49 -7.50 -8.00
CA THR A 111 -11.33 -8.50 -9.06
C THR A 111 -11.99 -7.97 -10.33
N TYR A 112 -11.28 -8.02 -11.44
CA TYR A 112 -11.70 -7.59 -12.76
C TYR A 112 -11.72 -8.79 -13.70
N VAL A 113 -12.78 -8.93 -14.48
CA VAL A 113 -12.84 -9.91 -15.57
C VAL A 113 -12.93 -9.15 -16.88
N TRP A 114 -11.92 -9.30 -17.74
CA TRP A 114 -11.93 -8.75 -19.09
C TRP A 114 -12.25 -9.83 -20.12
N LYS A 115 -13.01 -9.44 -21.13
CA LYS A 115 -13.34 -10.24 -22.30
C LYS A 115 -12.64 -9.65 -23.52
N GLN A 116 -11.98 -10.50 -24.29
CA GLN A 116 -11.27 -10.14 -25.50
C GLN A 116 -11.94 -10.78 -26.72
N LEU A 117 -12.55 -9.96 -27.57
CA LEU A 117 -13.21 -10.43 -28.79
C LEU A 117 -12.84 -9.53 -29.96
N ARG A 118 -12.46 -10.14 -31.09
CA ARG A 118 -12.17 -9.44 -32.36
C ARG A 118 -11.13 -8.31 -32.22
N GLY A 119 -10.16 -8.46 -31.31
CA GLY A 119 -9.11 -7.47 -31.06
C GLY A 119 -9.50 -6.35 -30.08
N GLU A 120 -10.72 -6.39 -29.53
CA GLU A 120 -11.18 -5.43 -28.52
C GLU A 120 -11.17 -6.07 -27.13
N LEU A 121 -10.87 -5.27 -26.11
CA LEU A 121 -10.91 -5.67 -24.71
C LEU A 121 -12.04 -4.92 -24.00
N SER A 122 -13.06 -5.64 -23.53
CA SER A 122 -14.18 -5.11 -22.77
C SER A 122 -14.21 -5.67 -21.35
N LEU A 123 -14.57 -4.84 -20.39
CA LEU A 123 -14.67 -5.22 -18.99
C LEU A 123 -16.03 -5.85 -18.74
N LEU A 124 -16.03 -7.12 -18.32
CA LEU A 124 -17.22 -7.92 -18.10
C LEU A 124 -17.67 -7.87 -16.64
N HIS A 125 -16.74 -7.77 -15.70
CA HIS A 125 -17.07 -7.81 -14.29
C HIS A 125 -16.09 -7.02 -13.42
N ILE A 126 -16.61 -6.33 -12.39
CA ILE A 126 -15.84 -5.87 -11.24
C ILE A 126 -16.51 -6.35 -9.95
N HIS A 127 -15.71 -6.93 -9.06
CA HIS A 127 -16.07 -7.12 -7.65
C HIS A 127 -15.16 -6.24 -6.80
N SER A 128 -15.74 -5.35 -5.99
CA SER A 128 -15.03 -4.47 -5.07
C SER A 128 -15.32 -4.82 -3.62
N SER A 129 -14.27 -5.04 -2.84
CA SER A 129 -14.32 -5.25 -1.40
C SER A 129 -13.41 -4.27 -0.69
N PHE A 130 -13.97 -3.54 0.27
CA PHE A 130 -13.23 -2.69 1.20
C PHE A 130 -13.81 -2.93 2.59
N PRO A 131 -13.12 -2.58 3.69
CA PRO A 131 -13.77 -2.59 5.00
C PRO A 131 -14.86 -1.53 5.03
N ASP A 132 -16.00 -1.85 5.66
CA ASP A 132 -17.01 -0.84 5.97
C ASP A 132 -16.34 0.24 6.81
N ILE A 133 -16.67 1.50 6.53
CA ILE A 133 -16.43 2.58 7.48
C ILE A 133 -17.52 2.42 8.54
N GLU A 134 -17.56 1.28 9.24
CA GLU A 134 -18.28 1.18 10.49
C GLU A 134 -17.48 2.01 11.47
N ASP A 135 -18.01 3.21 11.72
CA ASP A 135 -17.84 4.00 12.94
C ASP A 135 -16.42 4.01 13.53
N ILE A 136 -15.76 5.17 13.45
CA ILE A 136 -14.55 5.47 14.24
C ILE A 136 -14.96 5.65 15.72
N SER A 137 -15.75 4.72 16.24
CA SER A 137 -16.12 4.56 17.64
C SER A 137 -15.33 3.39 18.24
N PRO A 138 -14.80 3.55 19.47
CA PRO A 138 -13.64 2.79 19.97
C PRO A 138 -13.98 1.38 20.52
N LEU A 139 -14.87 0.61 19.88
CA LEU A 139 -15.46 -0.60 20.48
C LEU A 139 -15.36 -1.88 19.67
N ASN A 140 -14.39 -2.00 18.74
CA ASN A 140 -14.07 -3.31 18.15
C ASN A 140 -12.85 -3.93 18.87
N PRO A 141 -13.01 -4.95 19.74
CA PRO A 141 -11.93 -5.48 20.58
C PRO A 141 -10.94 -6.40 19.84
N PHE A 142 -11.06 -6.54 18.51
CA PHE A 142 -10.16 -7.35 17.68
C PHE A 142 -9.21 -6.53 16.80
N PHE A 143 -9.35 -5.20 16.77
CA PHE A 143 -8.38 -4.27 16.23
C PHE A 143 -8.22 -3.15 17.26
N ASP A 144 -7.14 -3.18 18.04
CA ASP A 144 -6.87 -2.10 19.00
C ASP A 144 -6.59 -0.82 18.21
N GLY A 145 -7.63 -0.01 18.00
CA GLY A 145 -7.64 1.28 17.28
C GLY A 145 -6.80 2.38 17.93
N LYS A 146 -5.86 2.00 18.79
CA LYS A 146 -4.92 2.89 19.48
C LYS A 146 -3.64 3.13 18.69
N THR A 147 -3.29 2.30 17.69
CA THR A 147 -1.99 2.39 17.00
C THR A 147 -1.99 3.22 15.72
N THR A 148 -3.14 3.57 15.13
CA THR A 148 -3.16 4.39 13.90
C THR A 148 -3.63 5.82 14.14
N ALA A 149 -4.59 6.02 15.05
CA ALA A 149 -5.17 7.34 15.34
C ALA A 149 -4.26 8.22 16.23
N SER A 150 -3.58 7.63 17.21
CA SER A 150 -2.66 8.37 18.11
C SER A 150 -1.29 8.67 17.49
N PHE A 151 -0.93 7.99 16.40
CA PHE A 151 0.39 8.13 15.78
C PHE A 151 0.47 9.18 14.67
N ARG A 152 -0.65 9.52 14.02
CA ARG A 152 -0.67 10.62 13.03
C ARG A 152 -0.57 12.02 13.66
N GLN A 153 -0.92 12.18 14.94
CA GLN A 153 -0.89 13.49 15.60
C GLN A 153 0.54 13.96 15.95
N ASN A 154 1.56 13.09 15.91
CA ASN A 154 2.93 13.39 16.34
C ASN A 154 3.98 13.40 15.22
N PHE A 155 3.60 13.19 13.95
CA PHE A 155 4.51 13.36 12.82
C PHE A 155 4.20 14.69 12.12
N PRO A 156 5.21 15.56 11.90
CA PRO A 156 5.01 16.73 11.05
C PRO A 156 4.60 16.25 9.66
N SER A 157 3.42 16.70 9.22
CA SER A 157 3.00 16.71 7.82
C SER A 157 4.03 17.49 7.01
N GLY A 158 5.06 16.80 6.51
CA GLY A 158 6.24 17.45 5.96
C GLY A 158 7.28 16.48 5.44
N GLY A 159 6.87 15.49 4.66
CA GLY A 159 7.77 14.82 3.71
C GLY A 159 7.28 15.16 2.31
N PRO A 160 8.13 15.65 1.38
CA PRO A 160 7.68 15.96 0.04
C PRO A 160 7.14 14.68 -0.61
N ALA A 161 6.02 14.81 -1.31
CA ALA A 161 5.70 13.90 -2.40
C ALA A 161 6.83 14.04 -3.43
N SER A 162 7.78 13.12 -3.44
CA SER A 162 8.75 13.04 -4.52
C SER A 162 9.13 11.59 -4.83
N ASP A 163 9.02 11.29 -6.12
CA ASP A 163 9.35 10.05 -6.82
C ASP A 163 10.88 9.75 -6.86
N ASP A 164 11.65 10.28 -5.90
CA ASP A 164 13.11 10.48 -6.06
C ASP A 164 13.98 9.71 -5.05
N PHE A 165 13.39 8.76 -4.32
CA PHE A 165 14.17 7.86 -3.44
C PHE A 165 14.38 6.50 -4.11
N PRO A 166 15.63 6.00 -4.20
CA PRO A 166 15.92 4.73 -4.86
C PRO A 166 15.17 3.59 -4.16
N ARG A 167 14.18 3.02 -4.86
CA ARG A 167 13.43 1.85 -4.41
C ARG A 167 14.35 0.63 -4.43
N ILE A 168 14.24 -0.20 -3.40
CA ILE A 168 14.98 -1.46 -3.31
C ILE A 168 14.17 -2.62 -3.86
N LEU A 169 14.80 -3.43 -4.70
CA LEU A 169 14.25 -4.69 -5.17
C LEU A 169 14.49 -5.79 -4.13
N LEU A 170 13.39 -6.32 -3.59
CA LEU A 170 13.39 -7.46 -2.69
C LEU A 170 12.84 -8.69 -3.41
N ARG A 171 13.50 -9.83 -3.21
CA ARG A 171 13.10 -11.11 -3.82
C ARG A 171 12.24 -11.89 -2.84
N GLY A 172 10.96 -12.01 -3.17
CA GLY A 172 9.97 -12.74 -2.39
C GLY A 172 10.04 -14.25 -2.53
N THR A 173 9.11 -14.93 -1.89
CA THR A 173 8.83 -16.36 -2.11
C THR A 173 8.13 -16.57 -3.45
N GLU A 174 8.25 -17.77 -4.03
CA GLU A 174 7.56 -18.15 -5.29
C GLU A 174 7.82 -17.24 -6.50
N GLY A 175 8.93 -16.51 -6.52
CA GLY A 175 9.31 -15.64 -7.64
C GLY A 175 8.73 -14.23 -7.58
N ALA A 176 8.00 -13.87 -6.51
CA ALA A 176 7.53 -12.52 -6.28
C ALA A 176 8.68 -11.51 -6.18
N ARG A 177 8.43 -10.27 -6.65
CA ARG A 177 9.39 -9.17 -6.62
C ARG A 177 8.70 -7.95 -6.02
N TYR A 178 9.27 -7.43 -4.93
CA TYR A 178 8.75 -6.24 -4.25
C TYR A 178 9.69 -5.05 -4.49
N PHE A 179 9.14 -3.90 -4.85
CA PHE A 179 9.87 -2.65 -5.05
C PHE A 179 9.48 -1.66 -3.96
N LEU A 180 10.19 -1.69 -2.84
CA LEU A 180 9.86 -0.88 -1.66
C LEU A 180 10.78 0.32 -1.55
N SER A 181 10.23 1.46 -1.15
CA SER A 181 11.02 2.58 -0.66
C SER A 181 11.57 2.23 0.73
N PRO A 182 12.86 2.49 1.01
CA PRO A 182 13.43 2.32 2.35
C PRO A 182 12.62 3.04 3.46
N ARG A 183 11.90 4.12 3.13
CA ARG A 183 11.07 4.86 4.11
C ARG A 183 9.81 4.11 4.54
N GLU A 184 9.31 3.20 3.70
CA GLU A 184 8.12 2.38 3.95
C GLU A 184 8.42 1.23 4.92
N ILE A 185 9.69 0.84 5.04
CA ILE A 185 10.12 -0.25 5.90
C ILE A 185 10.37 0.27 7.31
N ILE A 186 9.66 -0.30 8.27
CA ILE A 186 9.78 0.01 9.70
C ILE A 186 10.95 -0.79 10.29
N PHE A 187 10.92 -2.11 10.11
CA PHE A 187 12.01 -3.00 10.49
C PHE A 187 12.04 -4.25 9.60
N ILE A 188 13.13 -4.98 9.71
CA ILE A 188 13.33 -6.26 9.07
C ILE A 188 13.82 -7.22 10.15
N ARG A 189 13.14 -8.36 10.27
CA ARG A 189 13.52 -9.43 11.20
C ARG A 189 13.93 -10.68 10.44
N ALA A 190 14.93 -11.39 10.94
CA ALA A 190 15.27 -12.71 10.43
C ALA A 190 14.29 -13.75 11.00
N GLN A 191 13.73 -14.58 10.12
CA GLN A 191 12.85 -15.69 10.46
C GLN A 191 13.30 -16.96 9.71
N GLY A 192 14.17 -17.74 10.36
CA GLY A 192 14.76 -18.94 9.76
C GLY A 192 15.69 -18.59 8.59
N THR A 193 15.41 -19.15 7.41
CA THR A 193 16.18 -18.89 6.17
C THR A 193 15.65 -17.68 5.38
N LEU A 194 14.53 -17.10 5.81
CA LEU A 194 13.91 -15.92 5.20
C LEU A 194 14.05 -14.70 6.13
N SER A 195 13.83 -13.53 5.57
CA SER A 195 13.65 -12.30 6.33
C SER A 195 12.23 -11.81 6.14
N THR A 196 11.62 -11.31 7.20
CA THR A 196 10.33 -10.63 7.17
C THR A 196 10.58 -9.14 7.20
N VAL A 197 10.12 -8.45 6.16
CA VAL A 197 10.18 -7.00 6.03
C VAL A 197 8.84 -6.46 6.50
N HIS A 198 8.85 -5.74 7.61
CA HIS A 198 7.66 -5.17 8.22
C HIS A 198 7.48 -3.73 7.74
N THR A 199 6.31 -3.43 7.20
CA THR A 199 5.88 -2.09 6.79
C THR A 199 4.52 -1.79 7.42
N LEU A 200 4.06 -0.54 7.28
CA LEU A 200 2.69 -0.17 7.64
C LEU A 200 1.61 -0.89 6.82
N SER A 201 1.95 -1.34 5.61
CA SER A 201 1.05 -2.06 4.70
C SER A 201 1.01 -3.57 4.94
N GLY A 202 1.95 -4.11 5.74
CA GLY A 202 2.01 -5.50 6.14
C GLY A 202 3.40 -6.14 6.05
N ASP A 203 3.43 -7.46 6.23
CA ASP A 203 4.66 -8.25 6.24
C ASP A 203 4.97 -8.84 4.86
N TYR A 204 6.19 -8.63 4.39
CA TYR A 204 6.71 -9.26 3.17
C TYR A 204 7.78 -10.30 3.51
N GLN A 205 7.60 -11.53 3.03
CA GLN A 205 8.61 -12.58 3.17
C GLN A 205 9.61 -12.52 2.03
N VAL A 206 10.88 -12.32 2.35
CA VAL A 206 11.95 -12.13 1.38
C VAL A 206 13.12 -13.08 1.62
N ARG A 207 13.80 -13.47 0.53
CA ARG A 207 14.98 -14.36 0.56
C ARG A 207 16.28 -13.61 0.85
N ASN A 208 16.25 -12.29 0.91
CA ASN A 208 17.42 -11.49 1.22
C ASN A 208 17.81 -11.66 2.70
N THR A 209 19.12 -11.76 2.98
CA THR A 209 19.62 -11.82 4.36
C THR A 209 19.74 -10.43 4.97
N LEU A 210 19.63 -10.32 6.29
CA LEU A 210 19.83 -9.04 7.01
C LEU A 210 21.16 -8.37 6.66
N SER A 211 22.24 -9.14 6.50
CA SER A 211 23.56 -8.59 6.15
C SER A 211 23.61 -8.04 4.72
N SER A 212 22.84 -8.61 3.78
CA SER A 212 22.69 -8.05 2.43
C SER A 212 21.84 -6.79 2.45
N LEU A 213 20.78 -6.77 3.26
CA LEU A 213 19.86 -5.64 3.36
C LEU A 213 20.51 -4.45 4.06
N GLU A 214 21.28 -4.68 5.12
CA GLU A 214 22.04 -3.66 5.86
C GLU A 214 23.01 -2.87 4.96
N LYS A 215 23.61 -3.51 3.95
CA LYS A 215 24.52 -2.83 3.01
C LYS A 215 23.77 -1.98 1.97
N ASN A 216 22.56 -2.38 1.62
CA ASN A 216 21.76 -1.77 0.55
C ASN A 216 20.76 -0.73 1.08
N LEU A 217 20.50 -0.72 2.39
CA LEU A 217 19.53 0.15 3.03
C LEU A 217 20.23 1.19 3.91
N ALA A 218 20.43 2.38 3.36
CA ALA A 218 20.88 3.54 4.12
C ALA A 218 19.78 3.99 5.12
N GLY A 219 20.18 4.45 6.30
CA GLY A 219 19.24 4.91 7.33
C GLY A 219 18.67 3.80 8.23
N PHE A 220 19.17 2.57 8.12
CA PHE A 220 18.80 1.45 8.99
C PHE A 220 19.89 1.16 10.02
N TRP A 221 19.46 0.79 11.22
CA TRP A 221 20.31 0.32 12.29
C TRP A 221 20.10 -1.15 12.55
N ARG A 222 21.17 -1.92 12.43
CA ARG A 222 21.15 -3.30 12.88
C ARG A 222 21.28 -3.33 14.38
N VAL A 223 20.14 -3.31 15.08
CA VAL A 223 20.06 -3.24 16.54
C VAL A 223 20.28 -4.59 17.21
N HIS A 224 20.02 -5.70 16.52
CA HIS A 224 20.24 -7.06 17.02
C HIS A 224 20.72 -8.00 15.90
N ARG A 225 21.22 -9.20 16.26
CA ARG A 225 21.65 -10.19 15.25
C ARG A 225 20.54 -10.56 14.26
N SER A 226 19.29 -10.51 14.73
CA SER A 226 18.07 -10.82 13.98
C SER A 226 17.21 -9.60 13.62
N TRP A 227 17.66 -8.37 13.88
CA TRP A 227 16.84 -7.17 13.65
C TRP A 227 17.62 -6.02 13.02
N LEU A 228 17.03 -5.45 11.98
CA LEU A 228 17.45 -4.24 11.28
C LEU A 228 16.28 -3.26 11.28
N VAL A 229 16.44 -2.08 11.88
CA VAL A 229 15.35 -1.14 12.17
C VAL A 229 15.60 0.17 11.46
N ASN A 230 14.57 0.77 10.88
CA ASN A 230 14.66 2.10 10.30
C ASN A 230 14.81 3.15 11.41
N ARG A 231 15.86 3.96 11.34
CA ARG A 231 16.19 4.96 12.37
C ARG A 231 15.05 5.94 12.62
N SER A 232 14.38 6.36 11.55
CA SER A 232 13.27 7.33 11.62
C SER A 232 12.05 6.78 12.35
N TRP A 233 11.96 5.45 12.50
CA TRP A 233 10.87 4.76 13.18
C TRP A 233 11.14 4.51 14.67
N ILE A 234 12.33 4.82 15.17
CA ILE A 234 12.67 4.68 16.57
C ILE A 234 12.14 5.90 17.33
N ARG A 235 11.16 5.67 18.22
CA ARG A 235 10.61 6.70 19.09
C ARG A 235 11.48 6.95 20.32
N SER A 236 11.98 5.89 20.94
CA SER A 236 12.89 6.01 22.09
C SER A 236 13.73 4.74 22.25
N ILE A 237 14.90 4.89 22.87
CA ILE A 237 15.78 3.77 23.19
C ILE A 237 15.89 3.66 24.71
N ARG A 238 15.68 2.45 25.22
CA ARG A 238 15.91 2.06 26.60
C ARG A 238 17.03 1.01 26.65
N ARG A 239 17.46 0.66 27.85
CA ARG A 239 18.52 -0.34 28.03
C ARG A 239 18.14 -1.66 27.33
N TYR A 240 18.88 -1.99 26.26
CA TYR A 240 18.71 -3.19 25.43
C TYR A 240 17.36 -3.30 24.68
N ARG A 241 16.65 -2.19 24.49
CA ARG A 241 15.36 -2.15 23.80
C ARG A 241 15.19 -0.85 22.99
N ALA A 242 14.70 -0.96 21.77
CA ALA A 242 14.19 0.17 20.99
C ALA A 242 12.66 0.10 21.00
N ILE A 243 12.01 1.23 21.25
CA ILE A 243 10.56 1.38 21.17
C ILE A 243 10.27 2.13 19.87
N LEU A 244 9.48 1.52 19.00
CA LEU A 244 9.12 2.08 17.70
C LEU A 244 7.84 2.92 17.76
N TRP A 245 7.57 3.67 16.69
CA TRP A 245 6.32 4.44 16.52
C TRP A 245 5.09 3.57 16.17
N ASP A 246 5.17 2.25 16.19
CA ASP A 246 4.00 1.36 16.17
C ASP A 246 3.79 0.69 17.54
N GLN A 247 4.53 1.16 18.56
CA GLN A 247 4.61 0.59 19.91
C GLN A 247 5.30 -0.79 19.98
N GLU A 248 5.88 -1.31 18.89
CA GLU A 248 6.65 -2.55 18.94
C GLU A 248 7.98 -2.35 19.68
N GLU A 249 8.31 -3.31 20.56
CA GLU A 249 9.56 -3.32 21.31
C GLU A 249 10.58 -4.26 20.66
N VAL A 250 11.63 -3.66 20.08
CA VAL A 250 12.69 -4.41 19.40
C VAL A 250 13.89 -4.60 20.34
N PRO A 251 14.45 -5.83 20.48
CA PRO A 251 15.64 -6.04 21.27
C PRO A 251 16.87 -5.34 20.68
N ILE A 252 17.70 -4.76 21.52
CA ILE A 252 19.04 -4.26 21.16
C ILE A 252 20.09 -5.16 21.80
N GLY A 253 21.03 -5.67 21.00
CA GLY A 253 22.16 -6.45 21.49
C GLY A 253 23.06 -5.65 22.43
N LYS A 254 23.64 -6.28 23.46
CA LYS A 254 24.44 -5.58 24.49
C LYS A 254 25.57 -4.73 23.90
N ASP A 255 26.35 -5.29 22.99
CA ASP A 255 27.48 -4.60 22.36
C ASP A 255 27.01 -3.44 21.45
N ARG A 256 25.85 -3.61 20.82
CA ARG A 256 25.27 -2.60 19.92
C ARG A 256 24.63 -1.45 20.68
N TYR A 257 24.06 -1.71 21.85
CA TYR A 257 23.52 -0.67 22.73
C TYR A 257 24.61 0.33 23.15
N LEU A 258 25.83 -0.15 23.41
CA LEU A 258 26.96 0.72 23.78
C LEU A 258 27.40 1.60 22.60
N SER A 259 27.49 1.07 21.38
CA SER A 259 27.81 1.88 20.20
C SER A 259 26.71 2.89 19.86
N LEU A 260 25.45 2.48 19.96
CA LEU A 260 24.28 3.35 19.74
C LEU A 260 24.23 4.53 20.71
N ARG A 261 24.61 4.31 21.97
CA ARG A 261 24.67 5.37 22.98
C ARG A 261 25.72 6.42 22.61
N SER A 262 26.91 5.99 22.20
CA SER A 262 27.97 6.91 21.76
C SER A 262 27.57 7.74 20.53
N ASP A 263 26.88 7.13 19.57
CA ASP A 263 26.38 7.83 18.37
C ASP A 263 25.30 8.86 18.71
N LEU A 264 24.41 8.56 19.67
CA LEU A 264 23.36 9.46 20.14
C LEU A 264 23.91 10.63 20.98
N GLU A 265 24.90 10.37 21.83
CA GLU A 265 25.59 11.41 22.61
C GLU A 265 26.36 12.37 21.68
N ALA A 266 27.01 11.85 20.63
CA ALA A 266 27.68 12.67 19.61
C ALA A 266 26.72 13.54 18.77
N LEU A 267 25.48 13.07 18.53
CA LEU A 267 24.43 13.85 17.84
C LEU A 267 23.85 14.97 18.73
N SER A 268 23.80 14.77 20.05
CA SER A 268 23.28 15.76 21.01
C SER A 268 24.21 16.96 21.28
N LEU A 269 25.49 16.85 20.90
CA LEU A 269 26.50 17.90 21.09
C LEU A 269 26.57 18.91 19.92
N ASN A 270 25.82 18.70 18.83
CA ASN A 270 25.84 19.53 17.62
C ASN A 270 24.59 20.42 17.43
N ASP A 271 23.77 20.62 18.46
CA ASP A 271 22.63 21.56 18.42
C ASP A 271 23.02 22.91 19.07
N PRO A 272 23.20 24.00 18.29
CA PRO A 272 23.54 25.32 18.83
C PRO A 272 22.32 26.11 19.32
N SER A 273 21.13 25.51 19.41
CA SER A 273 19.92 26.21 19.86
C SER A 273 19.54 25.91 21.32
N GLY A 274 20.52 26.06 22.21
CA GLY A 274 20.26 26.25 23.63
C GLY A 274 19.69 27.64 23.91
N LYS A 275 18.37 27.75 24.07
CA LYS A 275 17.79 28.78 24.95
C LYS A 275 16.94 28.11 26.03
N ASN A 276 17.59 27.99 27.18
CA ASN A 276 17.01 27.78 28.49
C ASN A 276 15.94 28.85 28.79
N SER A 277 14.90 28.40 29.52
CA SER A 277 14.17 29.09 30.60
C SER A 277 13.83 30.57 30.43
#